data_AF-A0A137QX12-F1
#
_entry.id   AF-A0A137QX12-F1
#
_cell.length_a   1.000
_cell.length_b   1.000
_cell.length_c   1.000
_cell.angle_alpha   90.00
_cell.angle_beta   90.00
_cell.angle_gamma   90.00
#
_symmetry.space_group_name_H-M   'P 1'
#
loop_
_entity.id
_entity.type
_entity.pdbx_description
1 polymer ?
#
loop_
_entity_poly.entity_id
_entity_poly.type
_entity_poly.pdbx_seq_one_letter_code
_entity_poly.pdbx_strand_id
1 'polypeptide(L)'
;MQLSQNTAFVNRIALAALVGALSMRGVLAANPTTPMFQGKLLLQTVLDNGKCMTAASNSDGAAVVLQGCTGAPSQQWEFKDGAVKVYGNKCLDVTSGHDNNGNNLQIWSCSNGNVNQKWDYDIWGNRLIWKGHNKCADLSAGSTADGNPIHLWDCVWNPNQTWNTGYMANALPNKSQNGQSGTNNCGTGSDPNSMCQTAWINSADDFCLWSPPQVGNIGDTEQHEVAWCTRSGRGTRVIPNGTLKSVHFVETPDYVQITGVGDFTKINVRAGDSGGELDNRGPDGKGNPIGGLLYGNTFGNAMQYHEWTNFMSDKQFCIRACKGPNATKLCNHIYDVMGCEWNMPANYAPNQFEECKADDAIPMGVYGTSTFKQGDATTPPPHPAPSSSQCKSLPSITSSPVKAKRAMDKKFTPKFPEQTPPPQVNGYKQY
;
A
#
# COMPACT_ATOMS: atom_id res chain seq x y z
N MET A 1 -80.17 -23.86 32.17
CA MET A 1 -79.12 -24.68 32.80
C MET A 1 -77.97 -24.77 31.81
N GLN A 2 -77.07 -23.79 31.75
CA GLN A 2 -75.98 -23.53 32.71
C GLN A 2 -75.05 -24.77 32.82
N LEU A 3 -74.04 -24.81 31.96
CA LEU A 3 -72.80 -25.52 32.19
C LEU A 3 -71.69 -24.47 32.17
N SER A 4 -71.18 -24.18 33.35
CA SER A 4 -70.00 -23.39 33.63
C SER A 4 -68.75 -24.22 33.35
N GLN A 5 -67.85 -23.72 32.50
CA GLN A 5 -66.43 -24.06 32.58
C GLN A 5 -65.57 -22.81 32.36
N ASN A 6 -64.75 -22.53 33.37
CA ASN A 6 -63.48 -21.81 33.39
C ASN A 6 -63.31 -20.57 32.51
N THR A 7 -63.49 -19.41 33.15
CA THR A 7 -63.21 -18.07 32.64
C THR A 7 -61.71 -17.77 32.60
N ALA A 8 -61.13 -17.80 31.40
CA ALA A 8 -59.94 -17.01 31.07
C ALA A 8 -60.38 -15.54 30.92
N PHE A 9 -59.89 -14.66 31.78
CA PHE A 9 -60.19 -13.23 31.71
C PHE A 9 -59.35 -12.56 30.63
N VAL A 10 -60.04 -12.09 29.58
CA VAL A 10 -59.57 -11.08 28.64
C VAL A 10 -60.22 -9.76 29.05
N ASN A 11 -59.46 -8.66 29.17
CA ASN A 11 -59.93 -7.35 28.69
C ASN A 11 -58.81 -6.31 28.47
N ARG A 12 -58.71 -5.96 27.19
CA ARG A 12 -58.23 -4.77 26.46
C ARG A 12 -57.97 -3.48 27.27
N ILE A 13 -56.91 -2.73 26.89
CA ILE A 13 -56.96 -1.35 26.31
C ILE A 13 -55.54 -0.84 25.92
N ALA A 14 -55.48 -0.28 24.71
CA ALA A 14 -54.58 0.64 24.00
C ALA A 14 -53.18 1.11 24.52
N LEU A 15 -52.27 1.22 23.53
CA LEU A 15 -51.20 2.21 23.30
C LEU A 15 -50.16 2.50 24.41
N ALA A 16 -48.91 2.08 24.15
CA ALA A 16 -47.74 2.97 24.17
C ALA A 16 -46.56 2.27 23.48
N ALA A 17 -46.13 2.81 22.34
CA ALA A 17 -44.84 2.50 21.74
C ALA A 17 -43.74 2.99 22.70
N LEU A 18 -43.12 2.07 23.44
CA LEU A 18 -41.82 2.33 24.05
C LEU A 18 -40.77 2.06 22.97
N VAL A 19 -40.49 3.12 22.20
CA VAL A 19 -39.22 3.31 21.51
C VAL A 19 -38.14 3.29 22.60
N GLY A 20 -37.65 2.10 22.93
CA GLY A 20 -36.37 1.95 23.59
C GLY A 20 -35.32 2.40 22.58
N ALA A 21 -34.99 3.70 22.62
CA ALA A 21 -33.87 4.25 21.88
C ALA A 21 -32.61 3.55 22.38
N LEU A 22 -32.23 2.46 21.72
CA LEU A 22 -30.88 1.95 21.76
C LEU A 22 -30.05 3.05 21.12
N SER A 23 -29.50 3.95 21.95
CA SER A 23 -28.49 4.88 21.50
C SER A 23 -27.32 4.02 21.04
N MET A 24 -27.25 3.73 19.74
CA MET A 24 -25.98 3.51 19.09
C MET A 24 -25.21 4.80 19.28
N ARG A 25 -24.49 4.90 20.40
CA ARG A 25 -23.25 5.64 20.39
C ARG A 25 -22.37 4.84 19.45
N GLY A 26 -22.50 5.12 18.16
CA GLY A 26 -21.44 4.83 17.22
C GLY A 26 -20.22 5.47 17.82
N VAL A 27 -19.32 4.65 18.36
CA VAL A 27 -17.95 5.07 18.53
C VAL A 27 -17.52 5.30 17.09
N LEU A 28 -17.58 6.55 16.64
CA LEU A 28 -16.84 6.98 15.47
C LEU A 28 -15.41 6.61 15.83
N ALA A 29 -14.90 5.51 15.28
CA ALA A 29 -13.49 5.24 15.32
C ALA A 29 -12.84 6.50 14.77
N ALA A 30 -12.08 7.21 15.62
CA ALA A 30 -11.39 8.40 15.17
C ALA A 30 -10.53 7.98 13.98
N ASN A 31 -10.74 8.58 12.81
CA ASN A 31 -9.87 8.34 11.67
C ASN A 31 -8.44 8.60 12.14
N PRO A 32 -7.50 7.65 11.96
CA PRO A 32 -6.14 7.84 12.41
C PRO A 32 -5.60 9.10 11.74
N THR A 33 -5.17 10.06 12.55
CA THR A 33 -4.73 11.38 12.07
C THR A 33 -3.24 11.40 11.71
N THR A 34 -2.63 10.23 11.58
CA THR A 34 -1.22 10.04 11.25
C THR A 34 -1.09 8.89 10.25
N PRO A 35 -0.05 8.90 9.40
CA PRO A 35 0.23 7.78 8.51
C PRO A 35 0.40 6.47 9.28
N MET A 36 0.05 5.37 8.61
CA MET A 36 0.27 4.03 9.14
C MET A 36 1.75 3.63 9.10
N PHE A 37 2.51 4.23 8.17
CA PHE A 37 3.97 4.13 8.15
C PHE A 37 4.61 4.96 9.26
N GLN A 38 5.74 4.47 9.75
CA GLN A 38 6.40 4.99 10.95
C GLN A 38 7.73 5.67 10.67
N GLY A 39 8.16 6.51 11.62
CA GLY A 39 9.45 7.16 11.60
C GLY A 39 9.50 8.34 10.64
N LYS A 40 10.60 8.47 9.89
CA LYS A 40 10.82 9.56 8.94
C LYS A 40 10.34 9.14 7.56
N LEU A 41 9.33 9.84 7.06
CA LEU A 41 8.62 9.54 5.84
C LEU A 41 8.93 10.56 4.77
N LEU A 42 8.96 10.11 3.52
CA LEU A 42 8.75 10.98 2.37
C LEU A 42 7.26 11.31 2.27
N LEU A 43 6.96 12.51 1.79
CA LEU A 43 5.61 12.89 1.33
C LEU A 43 5.67 13.10 -0.18
N GLN A 44 5.10 12.18 -0.93
CA GLN A 44 5.21 12.09 -2.38
C GLN A 44 3.88 12.43 -3.03
N THR A 45 3.89 13.28 -4.06
CA THR A 45 2.65 13.58 -4.80
C THR A 45 2.26 12.39 -5.67
N VAL A 46 0.96 12.07 -5.74
CA VAL A 46 0.46 11.03 -6.67
C VAL A 46 0.64 11.38 -8.13
N LEU A 47 0.82 12.67 -8.45
CA LEU A 47 1.03 13.13 -9.83
C LEU A 47 2.39 12.72 -10.39
N ASP A 48 3.38 12.54 -9.51
CA ASP A 48 4.72 12.05 -9.82
C ASP A 48 5.36 11.50 -8.53
N ASN A 49 5.35 10.17 -8.37
CA ASN A 49 5.91 9.49 -7.20
C ASN A 49 7.44 9.68 -7.09
N GLY A 50 8.12 10.26 -8.08
CA GLY A 50 9.53 10.65 -8.02
C GLY A 50 9.76 12.01 -7.34
N LYS A 51 8.71 12.73 -6.98
CA LYS A 51 8.74 14.07 -6.38
C LYS A 51 8.28 14.05 -4.92
N CYS A 52 8.96 14.83 -4.09
CA CYS A 52 8.81 14.88 -2.64
C CYS A 52 8.58 16.31 -2.14
N MET A 53 7.68 16.46 -1.18
CA MET A 53 7.56 17.67 -0.37
C MET A 53 8.88 17.92 0.38
N THR A 54 9.44 19.10 0.21
CA THR A 54 10.81 19.42 0.61
C THR A 54 10.87 20.79 1.28
N ALA A 55 11.51 20.87 2.44
CA ALA A 55 11.87 22.15 3.04
C ALA A 55 13.07 22.76 2.29
N ALA A 56 12.92 23.97 1.74
CA ALA A 56 13.94 24.59 0.90
C ALA A 56 15.28 24.86 1.63
N SER A 57 15.25 25.04 2.95
CA SER A 57 16.42 25.11 3.83
C SER A 57 16.05 24.73 5.27
N ASN A 58 17.00 24.78 6.22
CA ASN A 58 16.77 24.57 7.65
C ASN A 58 16.68 25.90 8.43
N SER A 59 15.99 26.88 7.86
CA SER A 59 15.74 28.19 8.49
C SER A 59 14.25 28.37 8.75
N ASP A 60 13.89 29.12 9.79
CA ASP A 60 12.51 29.52 10.00
C ASP A 60 12.03 30.40 8.84
N GLY A 61 10.82 30.11 8.35
CA GLY A 61 10.23 30.76 7.19
C GLY A 61 10.68 30.18 5.86
N ALA A 62 11.50 29.12 5.85
CA ALA A 62 11.86 28.46 4.60
C ALA A 62 10.62 27.82 3.94
N ALA A 63 10.45 28.08 2.65
CA ALA A 63 9.33 27.57 1.89
C ALA A 63 9.32 26.04 1.83
N VAL A 64 8.12 25.48 1.78
CA VAL A 64 7.88 24.07 1.46
C VAL A 64 7.53 23.97 -0.02
N VAL A 65 8.34 23.20 -0.75
CA VAL A 65 8.29 23.11 -2.21
C VAL A 65 8.34 21.65 -2.66
N LEU A 66 7.98 21.39 -3.91
CA LEU A 66 8.19 20.11 -4.55
C LEU A 66 9.62 20.01 -5.11
N GLN A 67 10.31 18.89 -4.89
CA GLN A 67 11.61 18.58 -5.48
C GLN A 67 11.73 17.09 -5.79
N GLY A 68 12.66 16.70 -6.65
CA GLY A 68 13.05 15.29 -6.81
C GLY A 68 13.37 14.61 -5.47
N CYS A 69 12.85 13.39 -5.27
CA CYS A 69 13.11 12.61 -4.06
C CYS A 69 14.59 12.19 -4.00
N THR A 70 15.29 12.63 -2.96
CA THR A 70 16.70 12.31 -2.67
C THR A 70 16.87 11.55 -1.36
N GLY A 71 15.88 11.65 -0.46
CA GLY A 71 15.97 11.14 0.92
C GLY A 71 16.82 12.02 1.84
N ALA A 72 17.16 13.24 1.42
CA ALA A 72 17.87 14.21 2.24
C ALA A 72 17.07 14.57 3.51
N PRO A 73 17.71 15.08 4.58
CA PRO A 73 17.02 15.50 5.80
C PRO A 73 15.88 16.52 5.57
N SER A 74 15.93 17.30 4.49
CA SER A 74 14.89 18.24 4.05
C SER A 74 13.58 17.60 3.59
N GLN A 75 13.59 16.28 3.34
CA GLN A 75 12.47 15.49 2.82
C GLN A 75 11.98 14.43 3.82
N GLN A 76 12.61 14.38 5.00
CA GLN A 76 12.34 13.39 6.02
C GLN A 76 11.38 13.94 7.07
N TRP A 77 10.08 13.69 6.87
CA TRP A 77 9.00 14.20 7.70
C TRP A 77 8.58 13.20 8.78
N GLU A 78 8.47 13.64 10.03
CA GLU A 78 8.04 12.83 11.16
C GLU A 78 6.68 13.33 11.69
N PHE A 79 5.70 12.43 11.76
CA PHE A 79 4.37 12.72 12.28
C PHE A 79 4.33 12.42 13.78
N LYS A 80 4.15 13.46 14.60
CA LYS A 80 4.18 13.31 16.07
C LYS A 80 3.34 14.37 16.77
N ASP A 81 2.42 13.94 17.63
CA ASP A 81 1.56 14.80 18.46
C ASP A 81 0.80 15.88 17.65
N GLY A 82 0.32 15.48 16.47
CA GLY A 82 -0.35 16.34 15.49
C GLY A 82 0.57 17.33 14.76
N ALA A 83 1.88 17.27 14.96
CA ALA A 83 2.84 18.06 14.18
C ALA A 83 3.49 17.20 13.08
N VAL A 84 3.84 17.83 11.97
CA VAL A 84 4.62 17.23 10.87
C VAL A 84 5.99 17.87 10.88
N LYS A 85 7.00 17.14 11.37
CA LYS A 85 8.30 17.70 11.71
C LYS A 85 9.36 17.38 10.67
N VAL A 86 10.30 18.28 10.45
CA VAL A 86 11.51 18.11 9.64
C VAL A 86 12.71 18.66 10.40
N TYR A 87 13.92 18.15 10.12
CA TYR A 87 15.16 18.48 10.86
C TYR A 87 15.07 18.29 12.39
N GLY A 88 14.10 17.51 12.88
CA GLY A 88 13.88 17.21 14.30
C GLY A 88 13.06 18.27 15.06
N ASN A 89 13.33 19.57 14.87
CA ASN A 89 12.64 20.64 15.62
C ASN A 89 11.88 21.67 14.77
N LYS A 90 11.81 21.51 13.44
CA LYS A 90 11.02 22.36 12.56
C LYS A 90 9.70 21.67 12.25
N CYS A 91 8.63 22.42 12.16
CA CYS A 91 7.28 21.96 11.92
C CYS A 91 6.78 22.55 10.60
N LEU A 92 6.02 21.77 9.84
CA LEU A 92 5.20 22.27 8.74
C LEU A 92 4.21 23.28 9.31
N ASP A 93 4.23 24.48 8.78
CA ASP A 93 3.62 25.67 9.37
C ASP A 93 2.84 26.44 8.29
N VAL A 94 1.61 26.82 8.63
CA VAL A 94 0.82 27.76 7.82
C VAL A 94 1.35 29.17 8.07
N THR A 95 1.90 29.82 7.03
CA THR A 95 2.53 31.14 7.16
C THR A 95 1.59 32.15 7.80
N SER A 96 2.02 32.71 8.94
CA SER A 96 1.26 33.66 9.76
C SER A 96 -0.13 33.18 10.23
N GLY A 97 -0.46 31.89 10.06
CA GLY A 97 -1.77 31.32 10.39
C GLY A 97 -2.92 31.83 9.53
N HIS A 98 -2.64 32.37 8.33
CA HIS A 98 -3.70 32.88 7.46
C HIS A 98 -4.44 31.74 6.73
N ASP A 99 -5.78 31.79 6.76
CA ASP A 99 -6.68 30.75 6.24
C ASP A 99 -7.18 31.02 4.79
N ASN A 100 -6.49 31.89 4.06
CA ASN A 100 -6.83 32.15 2.66
C ASN A 100 -6.20 31.09 1.73
N ASN A 101 -6.94 30.71 0.69
CA ASN A 101 -6.41 29.88 -0.39
C ASN A 101 -5.18 30.56 -1.01
N GLY A 102 -4.16 29.76 -1.33
CA GLY A 102 -2.89 30.24 -1.87
C GLY A 102 -1.89 30.71 -0.80
N ASN A 103 -2.22 30.66 0.50
CA ASN A 103 -1.24 30.96 1.53
C ASN A 103 -0.14 29.88 1.53
N ASN A 104 1.11 30.27 1.37
CA ASN A 104 2.21 29.31 1.25
C ASN A 104 2.46 28.57 2.58
N LEU A 105 2.84 27.31 2.47
CA LEU A 105 3.38 26.56 3.60
C LEU A 105 4.88 26.84 3.75
N GLN A 106 5.30 26.89 4.99
CA GLN A 106 6.70 27.09 5.38
C GLN A 106 7.09 26.04 6.43
N ILE A 107 8.36 26.06 6.82
CA ILE A 107 8.79 25.44 8.07
C ILE A 107 9.08 26.50 9.12
N TRP A 108 8.79 26.17 10.37
CA TRP A 108 9.09 27.03 11.51
C TRP A 108 9.47 26.22 12.73
N SER A 109 10.23 26.80 13.66
CA SER A 109 10.53 26.19 14.95
C SER A 109 9.25 25.70 15.61
N CYS A 110 9.21 24.41 15.97
CA CYS A 110 8.05 23.80 16.58
C CYS A 110 7.76 24.46 17.93
N SER A 111 6.51 24.85 18.17
CA SER A 111 6.04 25.37 19.46
C SER A 111 4.80 24.63 19.94
N ASN A 112 4.72 24.38 21.25
CA ASN A 112 3.59 23.66 21.82
C ASN A 112 2.31 24.53 21.75
N GLY A 113 1.19 23.92 21.39
CA GLY A 113 -0.11 24.60 21.28
C GLY A 113 -0.26 25.53 20.06
N ASN A 114 0.74 25.68 19.20
CA ASN A 114 0.62 26.50 18.00
C ASN A 114 -0.27 25.80 16.94
N VAL A 115 -1.44 26.37 16.70
CA VAL A 115 -2.45 25.84 15.78
C VAL A 115 -1.97 25.82 14.33
N ASN A 116 -1.07 26.72 13.93
CA ASN A 116 -0.52 26.78 12.56
C ASN A 116 0.31 25.54 12.20
N GLN A 117 0.73 24.78 13.22
CA GLN A 117 1.62 23.62 13.11
C GLN A 117 0.89 22.31 13.41
N LYS A 118 -0.44 22.33 13.46
CA LYS A 118 -1.26 21.16 13.75
C LYS A 118 -1.89 20.62 12.48
N TRP A 119 -1.64 19.36 12.19
CA TRP A 119 -2.10 18.67 11.00
C TRP A 119 -2.69 17.32 11.37
N ASP A 120 -3.73 16.92 10.63
CA ASP A 120 -4.24 15.56 10.60
C ASP A 120 -3.94 14.96 9.22
N TYR A 121 -3.53 13.70 9.18
CA TYR A 121 -3.35 12.95 7.94
C TYR A 121 -4.53 11.99 7.73
N ASP A 122 -5.27 12.16 6.64
CA ASP A 122 -6.36 11.27 6.22
C ASP A 122 -5.76 10.10 5.43
N ILE A 123 -5.71 8.91 6.05
CA ILE A 123 -5.13 7.69 5.44
C ILE A 123 -5.96 7.13 4.28
N TRP A 124 -7.24 7.49 4.16
CA TRP A 124 -8.11 6.99 3.11
C TRP A 124 -8.00 7.85 1.86
N GLY A 125 -7.90 9.16 2.04
CA GLY A 125 -7.65 10.11 0.96
C GLY A 125 -6.18 10.40 0.66
N ASN A 126 -5.25 9.91 1.50
CA ASN A 126 -3.84 10.32 1.54
C ASN A 126 -3.68 11.84 1.57
N ARG A 127 -4.43 12.56 2.41
CA ARG A 127 -4.42 14.05 2.45
C ARG A 127 -3.85 14.56 3.75
N LEU A 128 -3.12 15.68 3.65
CA LEU A 128 -2.61 16.40 4.81
C LEU A 128 -3.48 17.63 5.08
N ILE A 129 -4.22 17.59 6.19
CA ILE A 129 -5.28 18.54 6.52
C ILE A 129 -4.83 19.42 7.67
N TRP A 130 -4.96 20.74 7.54
CA TRP A 130 -4.68 21.67 8.62
C TRP A 130 -5.73 21.48 9.73
N LYS A 131 -5.30 21.07 10.93
CA LYS A 131 -6.18 20.54 11.96
C LYS A 131 -7.19 21.57 12.44
N GLY A 132 -8.48 21.23 12.33
CA GLY A 132 -9.58 22.13 12.68
C GLY A 132 -9.93 23.15 11.59
N HIS A 133 -9.25 23.07 10.44
CA HIS A 133 -9.51 23.88 9.26
C HIS A 133 -9.88 22.96 8.09
N ASN A 134 -10.83 23.34 7.24
CA ASN A 134 -11.18 22.56 6.05
C ASN A 134 -10.18 22.81 4.90
N LYS A 135 -8.88 22.77 5.22
CA LYS A 135 -7.80 23.15 4.32
C LYS A 135 -6.75 22.05 4.22
N CYS A 136 -6.25 21.86 3.03
CA CYS A 136 -5.33 20.79 2.68
C CYS A 136 -4.00 21.38 2.17
N ALA A 137 -2.90 20.67 2.41
CA ALA A 137 -1.65 20.93 1.72
C ALA A 137 -1.83 20.61 0.22
N ASP A 138 -1.62 21.60 -0.62
CA ASP A 138 -1.95 21.57 -2.04
C ASP A 138 -0.73 21.91 -2.88
N LEU A 139 -0.44 21.09 -3.88
CA LEU A 139 0.59 21.36 -4.88
C LEU A 139 0.05 22.39 -5.87
N SER A 140 0.64 23.58 -5.88
CA SER A 140 0.13 24.72 -6.64
C SER A 140 -0.09 24.39 -8.12
N ALA A 141 -1.34 24.55 -8.58
CA ALA A 141 -1.80 24.21 -9.93
C ALA A 141 -1.50 22.77 -10.41
N GLY A 142 -1.13 21.85 -9.51
CA GLY A 142 -0.73 20.49 -9.84
C GLY A 142 0.58 20.38 -10.64
N SER A 143 1.38 21.45 -10.73
CA SER A 143 2.64 21.41 -11.48
C SER A 143 3.70 20.58 -10.74
N THR A 144 4.29 19.59 -11.42
CA THR A 144 5.35 18.73 -10.88
C THR A 144 6.76 19.29 -11.09
N ALA A 145 6.87 20.55 -11.52
CA ALA A 145 8.15 21.22 -11.68
C ALA A 145 8.89 21.39 -10.34
N ASP A 146 10.21 21.22 -10.37
CA ASP A 146 11.04 21.45 -9.18
C ASP A 146 10.93 22.90 -8.71
N GLY A 147 10.76 23.09 -7.40
CA GLY A 147 10.58 24.39 -6.76
C GLY A 147 9.13 24.87 -6.70
N ASN A 148 8.17 24.16 -7.30
CA ASN A 148 6.76 24.55 -7.22
C ASN A 148 6.30 24.57 -5.75
N PRO A 149 5.68 25.66 -5.27
CA PRO A 149 5.30 25.79 -3.87
C PRO A 149 4.17 24.84 -3.48
N ILE A 150 4.21 24.41 -2.22
CA ILE A 150 3.06 23.82 -1.54
C ILE A 150 2.37 24.94 -0.76
N HIS A 151 1.08 25.12 -1.02
CA HIS A 151 0.26 26.14 -0.37
C HIS A 151 -0.95 25.51 0.32
N LEU A 152 -1.69 26.33 1.03
CA LEU A 152 -2.94 25.97 1.67
C LEU A 152 -4.09 26.20 0.67
N TRP A 153 -4.98 25.22 0.55
CA TRP A 153 -6.18 25.36 -0.26
C TRP A 153 -7.37 24.64 0.39
N ASP A 154 -8.59 25.01 0.03
CA ASP A 154 -9.78 24.24 0.43
C ASP A 154 -9.62 22.77 0.08
N CYS A 155 -9.95 21.89 1.02
CA CYS A 155 -9.91 20.46 0.77
C CYS A 155 -10.94 20.08 -0.30
N VAL A 156 -10.45 19.60 -1.43
CA VAL A 156 -11.25 19.11 -2.56
C VAL A 156 -10.71 17.75 -3.02
N TRP A 157 -11.49 17.02 -3.80
CA TRP A 157 -11.07 15.73 -4.36
C TRP A 157 -10.23 15.93 -5.63
N ASN A 158 -9.05 16.54 -5.48
CA ASN A 158 -8.10 16.78 -6.57
C ASN A 158 -6.76 16.08 -6.28
N PRO A 159 -6.17 15.36 -7.26
CA PRO A 159 -4.88 14.69 -7.08
C PRO A 159 -3.72 15.58 -6.60
N ASN A 160 -3.77 16.89 -6.83
CA ASN A 160 -2.74 17.81 -6.33
C ASN A 160 -2.76 18.00 -4.80
N GLN A 161 -3.75 17.45 -4.09
CA GLN A 161 -3.84 17.43 -2.62
C GLN A 161 -3.53 16.04 -2.02
N THR A 162 -3.16 15.07 -2.86
CA THR A 162 -2.91 13.70 -2.45
C THR A 162 -1.42 13.44 -2.31
N TRP A 163 -1.02 13.05 -1.10
CA TRP A 163 0.36 12.86 -0.64
C TRP A 163 0.55 11.46 -0.07
N ASN A 164 1.16 10.58 -0.86
CA ASN A 164 1.58 9.27 -0.39
C ASN A 164 2.69 9.42 0.65
N THR A 165 2.67 8.57 1.67
CA THR A 165 3.79 8.47 2.62
C THR A 165 4.64 7.26 2.27
N GLY A 166 5.96 7.38 2.38
CA GLY A 166 6.84 6.30 1.95
C GLY A 166 8.29 6.46 2.35
N TYR A 167 9.12 5.62 1.74
CA TYR A 167 10.56 5.54 2.00
C TYR A 167 11.34 5.46 0.70
N MET A 168 12.57 5.98 0.71
CA MET A 168 13.55 5.61 -0.31
C MET A 168 13.89 4.14 -0.16
N ALA A 169 13.95 3.38 -1.26
CA ALA A 169 14.34 1.96 -1.24
C ALA A 169 15.71 1.71 -0.61
N ASN A 170 16.61 2.69 -0.67
CA ASN A 170 17.91 2.59 -0.03
C ASN A 170 17.86 2.96 1.46
N ALA A 171 16.79 3.57 1.99
CA ALA A 171 16.72 4.11 3.35
C ALA A 171 15.61 3.47 4.19
N LEU A 172 15.40 2.17 4.01
CA LEU A 172 14.30 1.48 4.67
C LEU A 172 14.54 1.36 6.18
N PRO A 173 13.50 1.58 7.01
CA PRO A 173 13.56 1.21 8.41
C PRO A 173 13.59 -0.31 8.56
N ASN A 174 13.91 -0.80 9.76
CA ASN A 174 13.76 -2.24 10.05
C ASN A 174 12.29 -2.66 9.94
N LYS A 175 11.36 -1.85 10.45
CA LYS A 175 9.91 -2.05 10.30
C LYS A 175 9.26 -0.75 9.85
N SER A 176 8.35 -0.84 8.88
CA SER A 176 7.59 0.28 8.36
C SER A 176 6.28 0.50 9.12
N GLN A 177 5.70 -0.54 9.74
CA GLN A 177 4.39 -0.46 10.42
C GLN A 177 4.35 -1.19 11.78
N ASN A 178 3.44 -0.74 12.64
CA ASN A 178 3.11 -1.43 13.89
C ASN A 178 2.40 -2.77 13.62
N GLY A 179 2.91 -3.84 14.22
CA GLY A 179 2.37 -5.21 14.05
C GLY A 179 3.05 -6.00 12.92
N GLN A 180 3.99 -5.39 12.19
CA GLN A 180 4.79 -6.06 11.20
C GLN A 180 5.60 -7.23 11.81
N SER A 181 5.48 -8.42 11.24
CA SER A 181 6.17 -9.62 11.70
C SER A 181 7.63 -9.67 11.23
N GLY A 182 7.89 -9.30 9.97
CA GLY A 182 9.19 -9.34 9.32
C GLY A 182 9.98 -8.02 9.38
N THR A 183 10.81 -7.79 8.36
CA THR A 183 11.69 -6.63 8.22
C THR A 183 11.62 -6.01 6.82
N ASN A 184 11.78 -4.69 6.71
CA ASN A 184 11.96 -4.00 5.42
C ASN A 184 13.43 -3.74 5.08
N ASN A 185 14.32 -3.68 6.08
CA ASN A 185 15.76 -3.56 5.88
C ASN A 185 16.35 -4.96 5.67
N CYS A 186 16.20 -5.49 4.45
CA CYS A 186 16.46 -6.90 4.16
C CYS A 186 17.93 -7.23 3.93
N GLY A 187 18.81 -6.23 3.79
CA GLY A 187 20.18 -6.44 3.31
C GLY A 187 20.21 -6.97 1.87
N THR A 188 21.29 -7.64 1.50
CA THR A 188 21.49 -8.15 0.12
C THR A 188 21.56 -9.67 0.04
N GLY A 189 21.96 -10.36 1.12
CA GLY A 189 22.09 -11.82 1.14
C GLY A 189 20.75 -12.53 1.07
N SER A 190 20.59 -13.47 0.14
CA SER A 190 19.41 -14.32 0.10
C SER A 190 19.52 -15.48 1.10
N ASP A 191 18.45 -15.72 1.85
CA ASP A 191 18.36 -16.75 2.89
C ASP A 191 16.97 -17.40 2.81
N PRO A 192 16.85 -18.75 2.77
CA PRO A 192 15.57 -19.46 2.83
C PRO A 192 14.70 -19.11 4.05
N ASN A 193 15.30 -18.62 5.13
CA ASN A 193 14.61 -18.18 6.35
C ASN A 193 14.42 -16.66 6.42
N SER A 194 14.74 -15.92 5.35
CA SER A 194 14.57 -14.47 5.34
C SER A 194 13.13 -14.08 5.69
N MET A 195 13.01 -13.07 6.56
CA MET A 195 11.75 -12.44 6.93
C MET A 195 11.57 -11.08 6.22
N CYS A 196 12.22 -10.89 5.07
CA CYS A 196 12.07 -9.69 4.27
C CYS A 196 10.63 -9.52 3.78
N GLN A 197 10.06 -8.33 3.94
CA GLN A 197 8.71 -7.98 3.45
C GLN A 197 8.74 -6.88 2.39
N THR A 198 9.93 -6.56 1.88
CA THR A 198 10.12 -5.64 0.75
C THR A 198 10.21 -6.44 -0.55
N ALA A 199 9.25 -6.24 -1.43
CA ALA A 199 9.15 -6.88 -2.74
C ALA A 199 9.54 -5.93 -3.87
N TRP A 200 9.81 -6.51 -5.04
CA TRP A 200 10.18 -5.78 -6.25
C TRP A 200 9.43 -6.30 -7.47
N ILE A 201 9.16 -5.43 -8.43
CA ILE A 201 8.57 -5.79 -9.72
C ILE A 201 9.19 -4.91 -10.83
N ASN A 202 10.05 -5.51 -11.65
CA ASN A 202 10.78 -4.80 -12.70
C ASN A 202 10.57 -5.39 -14.09
N SER A 203 10.41 -6.70 -14.19
CA SER A 203 10.36 -7.46 -15.44
C SER A 203 9.81 -8.87 -15.17
N ALA A 204 9.57 -9.67 -16.21
CA ALA A 204 9.17 -11.08 -16.06
C ALA A 204 10.28 -11.95 -15.45
N ASP A 205 11.53 -11.46 -15.40
CA ASP A 205 12.67 -12.18 -14.81
C ASP A 205 13.28 -11.54 -13.55
N ASP A 206 12.78 -10.38 -13.12
CA ASP A 206 13.17 -9.67 -11.88
C ASP A 206 11.93 -9.16 -11.15
N PHE A 207 11.32 -10.05 -10.38
CA PHE A 207 10.17 -9.74 -9.55
C PHE A 207 10.18 -10.58 -8.28
N CYS A 208 9.28 -10.24 -7.36
CA CYS A 208 9.03 -10.97 -6.14
C CYS A 208 7.54 -11.26 -5.97
N LEU A 209 7.25 -12.32 -5.24
CA LEU A 209 5.93 -12.70 -4.76
C LEU A 209 5.95 -12.63 -3.23
N TRP A 210 4.81 -12.30 -2.64
CA TRP A 210 4.60 -12.53 -1.21
C TRP A 210 4.04 -13.94 -1.01
N SER A 211 4.61 -14.66 -0.04
CA SER A 211 4.19 -16.02 0.29
C SER A 211 4.58 -16.42 1.71
N PRO A 212 3.93 -17.46 2.29
CA PRO A 212 3.98 -17.64 3.73
C PRO A 212 5.40 -17.92 4.22
N PRO A 213 5.80 -17.41 5.41
CA PRO A 213 7.10 -17.73 5.97
C PRO A 213 7.24 -19.22 6.32
N GLN A 214 6.11 -19.89 6.57
CA GLN A 214 5.92 -21.32 6.82
C GLN A 214 4.67 -21.81 6.08
N VAL A 215 4.57 -23.10 5.78
CA VAL A 215 3.44 -23.65 5.02
C VAL A 215 2.10 -23.23 5.61
N GLY A 216 1.25 -22.57 4.81
CA GLY A 216 -0.03 -22.02 5.24
C GLY A 216 -0.96 -21.67 4.07
N ASN A 217 -2.23 -21.40 4.37
CA ASN A 217 -3.14 -20.82 3.39
C ASN A 217 -2.91 -19.30 3.35
N ILE A 218 -2.92 -18.69 2.16
CA ILE A 218 -2.71 -17.26 1.96
C ILE A 218 -3.68 -16.43 2.81
N GLY A 219 -4.97 -16.77 2.81
CA GLY A 219 -5.97 -16.04 3.60
C GLY A 219 -5.75 -16.11 5.12
N ASP A 220 -5.05 -17.14 5.63
CA ASP A 220 -4.73 -17.27 7.06
C ASP A 220 -3.43 -16.56 7.43
N THR A 221 -2.54 -16.31 6.45
CA THR A 221 -1.18 -15.79 6.68
C THR A 221 -0.95 -14.41 6.09
N GLU A 222 -1.97 -13.80 5.49
CA GLU A 222 -1.91 -12.56 4.70
C GLU A 222 -1.15 -11.42 5.39
N GLN A 223 -1.25 -11.29 6.71
CA GLN A 223 -0.61 -10.24 7.50
C GLN A 223 0.91 -10.44 7.67
N HIS A 224 1.42 -11.63 7.38
CA HIS A 224 2.76 -12.08 7.78
C HIS A 224 3.59 -12.63 6.61
N GLU A 225 3.09 -12.49 5.39
CA GLU A 225 3.77 -12.90 4.17
C GLU A 225 5.16 -12.30 4.04
N VAL A 226 6.08 -13.05 3.42
CA VAL A 226 7.46 -12.63 3.15
C VAL A 226 7.78 -12.68 1.67
N ALA A 227 8.72 -11.85 1.22
CA ALA A 227 9.08 -11.73 -0.18
C ALA A 227 9.98 -12.89 -0.65
N TRP A 228 9.55 -13.52 -1.73
CA TRP A 228 10.28 -14.51 -2.52
C TRP A 228 10.57 -13.93 -3.90
N CYS A 229 11.83 -13.76 -4.27
CA CYS A 229 12.20 -13.13 -5.54
C CYS A 229 12.78 -14.13 -6.54
N THR A 230 12.56 -13.88 -7.83
CA THR A 230 13.26 -14.59 -8.91
C THR A 230 14.75 -14.32 -8.90
N ARG A 231 15.18 -13.21 -8.27
CA ARG A 231 16.59 -12.86 -8.18
C ARG A 231 17.10 -12.75 -6.75
N SER A 232 18.31 -13.28 -6.51
CA SER A 232 19.05 -13.08 -5.26
C SER A 232 19.72 -11.70 -5.23
N GLY A 233 20.07 -11.19 -4.05
CA GLY A 233 20.70 -9.86 -3.92
C GLY A 233 19.79 -8.80 -3.29
N ARG A 234 18.55 -9.17 -2.93
CA ARG A 234 17.54 -8.28 -2.33
C ARG A 234 17.29 -8.55 -0.84
N GLY A 235 18.07 -9.45 -0.22
CA GLY A 235 17.82 -9.84 1.16
C GLY A 235 16.65 -10.82 1.34
N THR A 236 16.03 -11.25 0.23
CA THR A 236 14.80 -12.03 0.18
C THR A 236 15.07 -13.53 0.05
N ARG A 237 14.00 -14.31 0.21
CA ARG A 237 14.00 -15.71 -0.22
C ARG A 237 14.06 -15.77 -1.74
N VAL A 238 14.58 -16.86 -2.30
CA VAL A 238 14.68 -17.05 -3.75
C VAL A 238 13.65 -18.07 -4.19
N ILE A 239 12.86 -17.73 -5.21
CA ILE A 239 11.87 -18.64 -5.79
C ILE A 239 12.61 -19.87 -6.36
N PRO A 240 12.30 -21.09 -5.90
CA PRO A 240 12.96 -22.29 -6.39
C PRO A 240 12.73 -22.51 -7.88
N ASN A 241 13.73 -23.07 -8.58
CA ASN A 241 13.59 -23.39 -10.00
C ASN A 241 12.43 -24.36 -10.25
N GLY A 242 11.71 -24.11 -11.35
CA GLY A 242 10.56 -24.91 -11.75
C GLY A 242 9.29 -24.68 -10.91
N THR A 243 9.28 -23.67 -10.03
CA THR A 243 8.07 -23.13 -9.38
C THR A 243 7.18 -22.45 -10.43
N LEU A 244 7.74 -21.54 -11.23
CA LEU A 244 7.02 -20.80 -12.26
C LEU A 244 6.84 -21.67 -13.52
N LYS A 245 5.61 -21.74 -14.04
CA LYS A 245 5.26 -22.46 -15.27
C LYS A 245 4.80 -21.53 -16.39
N SER A 246 4.36 -20.34 -16.05
CA SER A 246 4.21 -19.21 -16.97
C SER A 246 4.45 -17.91 -16.22
N VAL A 247 4.86 -16.87 -16.97
CA VAL A 247 4.96 -15.49 -16.48
C VAL A 247 4.61 -14.56 -17.63
N HIS A 248 3.60 -13.73 -17.44
CA HIS A 248 3.24 -12.65 -18.35
C HIS A 248 3.36 -11.32 -17.60
N PHE A 249 4.35 -10.53 -17.99
CA PHE A 249 4.59 -9.18 -17.49
C PHE A 249 4.14 -8.16 -18.52
N VAL A 250 3.40 -7.16 -18.07
CA VAL A 250 3.03 -6.00 -18.89
C VAL A 250 3.43 -4.71 -18.21
N GLU A 251 3.90 -3.77 -19.02
CA GLU A 251 4.06 -2.38 -18.65
C GLU A 251 3.04 -1.54 -19.42
N THR A 252 2.26 -0.75 -18.68
CA THR A 252 1.30 0.21 -19.21
C THR A 252 1.70 1.64 -18.85
N PRO A 253 0.99 2.66 -19.34
CA PRO A 253 1.22 4.03 -18.91
C PRO A 253 1.10 4.22 -17.39
N ASP A 254 0.17 3.53 -16.72
CA ASP A 254 -0.17 3.78 -15.32
C ASP A 254 0.07 2.61 -14.35
N TYR A 255 0.43 1.42 -14.83
CA TYR A 255 0.82 0.31 -13.95
C TYR A 255 1.79 -0.67 -14.60
N VAL A 256 2.44 -1.46 -13.76
CA VAL A 256 3.02 -2.74 -14.16
C VAL A 256 2.19 -3.86 -13.59
N GLN A 257 2.04 -4.94 -14.36
CA GLN A 257 1.32 -6.12 -13.92
C GLN A 257 2.13 -7.35 -14.29
N ILE A 258 2.22 -8.30 -13.35
CA ILE A 258 2.83 -9.60 -13.57
C ILE A 258 1.86 -10.68 -13.14
N THR A 259 1.72 -11.70 -13.98
CA THR A 259 0.71 -12.75 -13.84
C THR A 259 1.32 -14.08 -14.24
N GLY A 260 0.79 -15.20 -13.75
CA GLY A 260 1.22 -16.49 -14.23
C GLY A 260 0.69 -17.67 -13.41
N VAL A 261 1.08 -18.86 -13.85
CA VAL A 261 0.75 -20.12 -13.18
C VAL A 261 2.02 -20.83 -12.71
N GLY A 262 1.89 -21.66 -11.68
CA GLY A 262 3.03 -22.27 -11.02
C GLY A 262 2.66 -23.43 -10.10
N ASP A 263 3.68 -23.91 -9.39
CA ASP A 263 3.56 -24.81 -8.23
C ASP A 263 4.04 -24.04 -6.99
N PHE A 264 3.15 -23.25 -6.41
CA PHE A 264 3.47 -22.35 -5.30
C PHE A 264 3.55 -23.07 -3.95
N THR A 265 3.30 -24.38 -3.93
CA THR A 265 3.63 -25.21 -2.77
C THR A 265 5.13 -25.20 -2.45
N LYS A 266 5.97 -24.91 -3.45
CA LYS A 266 7.42 -24.73 -3.31
C LYS A 266 7.84 -23.44 -2.60
N ILE A 267 6.92 -22.50 -2.42
CA ILE A 267 7.16 -21.25 -1.68
C ILE A 267 6.23 -21.13 -0.47
N ASN A 268 5.81 -22.28 0.08
CA ASN A 268 5.00 -22.42 1.31
C ASN A 268 3.50 -22.13 1.18
N VAL A 269 2.94 -22.03 -0.02
CA VAL A 269 1.47 -22.05 -0.16
C VAL A 269 0.97 -23.47 0.09
N ARG A 270 -0.08 -23.64 0.89
CA ARG A 270 -0.65 -24.97 1.15
C ARG A 270 -1.26 -25.55 -0.14
N ALA A 271 -1.01 -26.82 -0.41
CA ALA A 271 -1.66 -27.51 -1.53
C ALA A 271 -3.19 -27.50 -1.38
N GLY A 272 -3.89 -27.15 -2.46
CA GLY A 272 -5.35 -27.00 -2.48
C GLY A 272 -5.85 -25.64 -1.97
N ASP A 273 -4.97 -24.71 -1.60
CA ASP A 273 -5.37 -23.35 -1.27
C ASP A 273 -5.93 -22.64 -2.51
N SER A 274 -7.17 -22.15 -2.37
CA SER A 274 -7.88 -21.43 -3.44
C SER A 274 -7.36 -19.99 -3.61
N GLY A 275 -6.60 -19.52 -2.62
CA GLY A 275 -5.90 -18.25 -2.63
C GLY A 275 -6.54 -17.14 -1.79
N GLY A 276 -5.92 -15.98 -1.82
CA GLY A 276 -6.38 -14.77 -1.14
C GLY A 276 -5.79 -13.50 -1.77
N GLU A 277 -6.38 -12.36 -1.44
CA GLU A 277 -5.84 -11.04 -1.77
C GLU A 277 -4.77 -10.63 -0.74
N LEU A 278 -3.74 -9.98 -1.26
CA LEU A 278 -2.68 -9.27 -0.57
C LEU A 278 -2.63 -7.88 -1.18
N ASP A 279 -2.55 -6.83 -0.37
CA ASP A 279 -2.62 -5.45 -0.84
C ASP A 279 -1.92 -4.50 0.14
N ASN A 280 -1.83 -3.22 -0.24
CA ASN A 280 -1.30 -2.18 0.62
C ASN A 280 -2.36 -1.52 1.53
N ARG A 281 -3.62 -1.97 1.51
CA ARG A 281 -4.76 -1.39 2.23
C ARG A 281 -5.78 -2.46 2.68
N GLY A 282 -5.57 -3.01 3.86
CA GLY A 282 -6.57 -3.77 4.59
C GLY A 282 -7.61 -2.88 5.29
N PRO A 283 -8.66 -3.48 5.88
CA PRO A 283 -9.78 -2.77 6.52
C PRO A 283 -9.37 -1.86 7.70
N ASP A 284 -8.24 -2.14 8.35
CA ASP A 284 -7.70 -1.35 9.46
C ASP A 284 -6.70 -0.26 8.99
N GLY A 285 -6.54 -0.10 7.67
CA GLY A 285 -5.60 0.81 7.03
C GLY A 285 -4.16 0.27 6.94
N LYS A 286 -3.88 -0.93 7.45
CA LYS A 286 -2.60 -1.62 7.24
C LYS A 286 -2.69 -2.53 6.03
N GLY A 287 -1.62 -2.67 5.27
CA GLY A 287 -1.59 -3.64 4.17
C GLY A 287 -1.51 -5.07 4.67
N ASN A 288 -1.75 -6.00 3.75
CA ASN A 288 -1.56 -7.43 3.87
C ASN A 288 -0.52 -7.87 2.84
N PRO A 289 0.76 -8.12 3.22
CA PRO A 289 1.26 -8.15 4.59
C PRO A 289 1.45 -6.79 5.24
N ILE A 290 1.32 -6.79 6.58
CA ILE A 290 1.56 -5.60 7.38
C ILE A 290 3.02 -5.19 7.19
N GLY A 291 3.25 -3.97 6.73
CA GLY A 291 4.57 -3.44 6.40
C GLY A 291 5.13 -3.92 5.06
N GLY A 292 4.30 -4.51 4.20
CA GLY A 292 4.64 -4.85 2.82
C GLY A 292 5.00 -3.60 2.01
N LEU A 293 6.19 -3.57 1.43
CA LEU A 293 6.62 -2.47 0.55
C LEU A 293 6.95 -3.00 -0.84
N LEU A 294 6.39 -2.38 -1.88
CA LEU A 294 6.66 -2.74 -3.27
C LEU A 294 7.48 -1.67 -3.96
N TYR A 295 8.54 -2.09 -4.63
CA TYR A 295 9.40 -1.20 -5.41
C TYR A 295 9.52 -1.65 -6.86
N GLY A 296 9.80 -0.70 -7.76
CA GLY A 296 10.12 -1.02 -9.14
C GLY A 296 10.99 0.04 -9.80
N ASN A 297 11.49 -0.30 -10.98
CA ASN A 297 12.34 0.58 -11.78
C ASN A 297 11.66 1.12 -13.05
N THR A 298 10.44 0.67 -13.33
CA THR A 298 9.73 0.96 -14.58
C THR A 298 9.34 2.43 -14.68
N PHE A 299 8.78 2.98 -13.61
CA PHE A 299 8.33 4.37 -13.59
C PHE A 299 9.31 5.34 -12.94
N GLY A 300 10.43 4.84 -12.43
CA GLY A 300 11.50 5.64 -11.85
C GLY A 300 12.49 4.75 -11.10
N ASN A 301 13.67 5.27 -10.77
CA ASN A 301 14.73 4.49 -10.16
C ASN A 301 14.37 4.08 -8.72
N ALA A 302 14.14 2.78 -8.49
CA ALA A 302 13.74 2.23 -7.20
C ALA A 302 12.57 2.99 -6.55
N MET A 303 11.56 3.29 -7.37
CA MET A 303 10.35 4.00 -6.96
C MET A 303 9.47 3.07 -6.11
N GLN A 304 8.92 3.58 -5.00
CA GLN A 304 7.90 2.87 -4.25
C GLN A 304 6.56 2.94 -5.01
N TYR A 305 5.92 1.79 -5.19
CA TYR A 305 4.55 1.73 -5.67
C TYR A 305 3.62 1.74 -4.46
N HIS A 306 2.80 2.79 -4.39
CA HIS A 306 1.95 3.08 -3.23
C HIS A 306 0.56 2.50 -3.33
N GLU A 307 0.16 2.02 -4.51
CA GLU A 307 -1.08 1.25 -4.69
C GLU A 307 -0.74 -0.01 -5.46
N TRP A 308 -0.98 -1.16 -4.85
CA TRP A 308 -0.77 -2.45 -5.46
C TRP A 308 -1.72 -3.48 -4.86
N THR A 309 -2.12 -4.44 -5.68
CA THR A 309 -2.94 -5.59 -5.30
C THR A 309 -2.28 -6.85 -5.84
N ASN A 310 -2.35 -7.93 -5.09
CA ASN A 310 -1.74 -9.21 -5.37
C ASN A 310 -2.72 -10.32 -5.00
N PHE A 311 -2.93 -11.29 -5.89
CA PHE A 311 -3.59 -12.54 -5.50
C PHE A 311 -2.61 -13.69 -5.65
N MET A 312 -2.66 -14.60 -4.70
CA MET A 312 -1.82 -15.79 -4.63
C MET A 312 -2.69 -16.98 -4.31
N SER A 313 -2.48 -18.10 -5.01
CA SER A 313 -3.02 -19.43 -4.69
C SER A 313 -1.93 -20.48 -4.85
N ASP A 314 -2.25 -21.76 -4.65
CA ASP A 314 -1.29 -22.84 -4.84
C ASP A 314 -0.82 -23.00 -6.31
N LYS A 315 -1.59 -22.45 -7.26
CA LYS A 315 -1.40 -22.63 -8.71
C LYS A 315 -1.26 -21.34 -9.51
N GLN A 316 -1.67 -20.20 -8.99
CA GLN A 316 -1.73 -18.94 -9.73
C GLN A 316 -1.22 -17.78 -8.90
N PHE A 317 -0.65 -16.79 -9.59
CA PHE A 317 -0.33 -15.50 -9.00
C PHE A 317 -0.65 -14.37 -9.97
N CYS A 318 -0.88 -13.20 -9.40
CA CYS A 318 -0.95 -11.94 -10.12
C CYS A 318 -0.63 -10.79 -9.17
N ILE A 319 0.15 -9.83 -9.63
CA ILE A 319 0.42 -8.57 -8.93
C ILE A 319 0.21 -7.45 -9.93
N ARG A 320 -0.50 -6.39 -9.54
CA ARG A 320 -0.53 -5.12 -10.26
C ARG A 320 -0.06 -4.02 -9.32
N ALA A 321 0.83 -3.17 -9.82
CA ALA A 321 1.37 -2.04 -9.09
C ALA A 321 1.16 -0.76 -9.89
N CYS A 322 0.37 0.15 -9.35
CA CYS A 322 -0.15 1.31 -10.04
C CYS A 322 0.51 2.62 -9.57
N LYS A 323 0.50 3.61 -10.45
CA LYS A 323 0.91 4.98 -10.15
C LYS A 323 -0.11 5.99 -10.68
N GLY A 324 0.09 7.25 -10.32
CA GLY A 324 -0.71 8.33 -10.86
C GLY A 324 -2.05 8.51 -10.16
N PRO A 325 -2.85 9.49 -10.62
CA PRO A 325 -4.16 9.80 -10.07
C PRO A 325 -5.19 8.66 -10.11
N ASN A 326 -5.03 7.70 -11.03
CA ASN A 326 -5.94 6.58 -11.21
C ASN A 326 -5.50 5.33 -10.45
N ALA A 327 -4.41 5.39 -9.67
CA ALA A 327 -3.81 4.21 -9.07
C ALA A 327 -4.78 3.40 -8.21
N THR A 328 -5.59 4.05 -7.38
CA THR A 328 -6.60 3.38 -6.52
C THR A 328 -7.77 2.76 -7.30
N LYS A 329 -8.01 3.21 -8.54
CA LYS A 329 -9.04 2.62 -9.42
C LYS A 329 -8.50 1.41 -10.18
N LEU A 330 -7.23 1.50 -10.61
CA LEU A 330 -6.56 0.47 -11.40
C LEU A 330 -6.01 -0.67 -10.52
N CYS A 331 -5.66 -0.37 -9.28
CA CYS A 331 -5.25 -1.30 -8.23
C CYS A 331 -6.22 -1.15 -7.05
N ASN A 332 -7.46 -1.63 -7.24
CA ASN A 332 -8.50 -1.57 -6.23
C ASN A 332 -8.43 -2.81 -5.32
N HIS A 333 -8.81 -2.64 -4.05
CA HIS A 333 -8.62 -3.61 -2.95
C HIS A 333 -9.97 -3.97 -2.28
N ILE A 334 -11.04 -4.04 -3.07
CA ILE A 334 -12.41 -4.33 -2.58
C ILE A 334 -12.99 -5.62 -3.22
N TYR A 335 -12.17 -6.34 -3.99
CA TYR A 335 -12.59 -7.47 -4.82
C TYR A 335 -11.83 -8.76 -4.43
N ASP A 336 -11.73 -8.97 -3.12
CA ASP A 336 -10.83 -9.90 -2.44
C ASP A 336 -11.07 -11.39 -2.74
N VAL A 337 -12.29 -11.77 -3.17
CA VAL A 337 -12.65 -13.15 -3.53
C VAL A 337 -12.73 -13.40 -5.04
N MET A 338 -12.43 -12.41 -5.87
CA MET A 338 -12.59 -12.53 -7.33
C MET A 338 -11.41 -13.23 -8.02
N GLY A 339 -10.21 -13.18 -7.42
CA GLY A 339 -9.01 -13.85 -7.91
C GLY A 339 -8.37 -13.19 -9.15
N CYS A 340 -7.32 -13.83 -9.65
CA CYS A 340 -6.43 -13.26 -10.66
C CYS A 340 -7.09 -13.02 -12.02
N GLU A 341 -7.83 -13.98 -12.55
CA GLU A 341 -8.40 -13.85 -13.89
C GLU A 341 -9.46 -12.75 -13.99
N TRP A 342 -10.11 -12.43 -12.87
CA TRP A 342 -11.13 -11.39 -12.81
C TRP A 342 -10.56 -10.01 -12.49
N ASN A 343 -9.71 -9.89 -11.48
CA ASN A 343 -9.10 -8.60 -11.11
C ASN A 343 -8.00 -8.17 -12.07
N MET A 344 -7.23 -9.13 -12.59
CA MET A 344 -6.06 -8.91 -13.44
C MET A 344 -6.09 -9.82 -14.69
N PRO A 345 -7.05 -9.61 -15.61
CA PRO A 345 -7.11 -10.35 -16.87
C PRO A 345 -5.79 -10.22 -17.65
N ALA A 346 -5.28 -11.35 -18.14
CA ALA A 346 -3.96 -11.47 -18.77
C ALA A 346 -3.80 -12.84 -19.45
N ASN A 347 -2.62 -13.08 -20.05
CA ASN A 347 -2.24 -14.40 -20.54
C ASN A 347 -1.77 -15.30 -19.37
N TYR A 348 -2.61 -16.26 -18.97
CA TYR A 348 -2.27 -17.29 -17.98
C TYR A 348 -1.89 -18.63 -18.61
N ALA A 349 -1.73 -18.71 -19.94
CA ALA A 349 -1.45 -19.97 -20.62
C ALA A 349 -0.14 -20.59 -20.11
N PRO A 350 -0.11 -21.92 -19.84
CA PRO A 350 1.08 -22.59 -19.34
C PRO A 350 2.20 -22.57 -20.38
N ASN A 351 3.44 -22.59 -19.91
CA ASN A 351 4.67 -22.55 -20.73
C ASN A 351 4.81 -21.28 -21.59
N GLN A 352 4.10 -20.21 -21.25
CA GLN A 352 4.30 -18.89 -21.84
C GLN A 352 5.09 -18.02 -20.85
N PHE A 353 6.24 -17.50 -21.30
CA PHE A 353 7.02 -16.54 -20.54
C PHE A 353 7.24 -15.33 -21.43
N GLU A 354 6.75 -14.17 -21.04
CA GLU A 354 6.75 -13.01 -21.91
C GLU A 354 6.69 -11.68 -21.16
N GLU A 355 7.23 -10.66 -21.83
CA GLU A 355 7.18 -9.26 -21.44
C GLU A 355 6.59 -8.44 -22.58
N CYS A 356 5.54 -7.67 -22.30
CA CYS A 356 4.87 -6.83 -23.28
C CYS A 356 4.73 -5.39 -22.79
N LYS A 357 4.46 -4.48 -23.73
CA LYS A 357 3.72 -3.25 -23.44
C LYS A 357 2.24 -3.54 -23.51
N ALA A 358 1.41 -2.80 -22.79
CA ALA A 358 -0.04 -2.90 -22.92
C ALA A 358 -0.74 -1.56 -22.68
N ASP A 359 -1.98 -1.47 -23.14
CA ASP A 359 -2.89 -0.39 -22.76
C ASP A 359 -3.33 -0.56 -21.30
N ASP A 360 -3.82 0.52 -20.67
CA ASP A 360 -4.39 0.43 -19.33
C ASP A 360 -5.69 -0.40 -19.35
N ALA A 361 -5.84 -1.24 -18.33
CA ALA A 361 -7.07 -1.99 -18.09
C ALA A 361 -8.26 -1.08 -17.76
N ILE A 362 -9.45 -1.58 -18.09
CA ILE A 362 -10.69 -1.06 -17.52
C ILE A 362 -10.63 -1.28 -15.99
N PRO A 363 -10.90 -0.25 -15.16
CA PRO A 363 -10.89 -0.38 -13.71
C PRO A 363 -11.78 -1.53 -13.21
N MET A 364 -11.32 -2.25 -12.17
CA MET A 364 -12.03 -3.42 -11.65
C MET A 364 -13.49 -3.09 -11.29
N GLY A 365 -14.41 -3.92 -11.77
CA GLY A 365 -15.84 -3.82 -11.49
C GLY A 365 -16.57 -2.66 -12.19
N VAL A 366 -15.95 -1.93 -13.12
CA VAL A 366 -16.59 -0.83 -13.85
C VAL A 366 -17.12 -1.31 -15.21
N TYR A 367 -18.45 -1.41 -15.33
CA TYR A 367 -19.13 -1.86 -16.55
C TYR A 367 -19.95 -0.71 -17.16
N GLY A 368 -19.32 0.04 -18.06
CA GLY A 368 -19.92 1.22 -18.68
C GLY A 368 -20.18 2.30 -17.62
N THR A 369 -21.47 2.56 -17.33
CA THR A 369 -21.89 3.50 -16.28
C THR A 369 -22.22 2.84 -14.95
N SER A 370 -22.13 1.51 -14.87
CA SER A 370 -22.42 0.75 -13.65
C SER A 370 -21.15 0.28 -12.95
N THR A 371 -21.24 0.07 -11.64
CA THR A 371 -20.16 -0.50 -10.83
C THR A 371 -20.69 -1.70 -10.08
N PHE A 372 -20.03 -2.84 -10.27
CA PHE A 372 -20.28 -4.06 -9.51
C PHE A 372 -19.73 -3.90 -8.09
N LYS A 373 -20.44 -4.45 -7.11
CA LYS A 373 -19.92 -4.61 -5.75
C LYS A 373 -19.86 -6.09 -5.43
N GLN A 374 -18.74 -6.50 -4.84
CA GLN A 374 -18.62 -7.87 -4.37
C GLN A 374 -19.75 -8.21 -3.39
N GLY A 375 -20.38 -9.36 -3.59
CA GLY A 375 -21.58 -9.77 -2.86
C GLY A 375 -22.91 -9.42 -3.55
N ASP A 376 -22.89 -8.70 -4.67
CA ASP A 376 -24.09 -8.52 -5.50
C ASP A 376 -24.62 -9.88 -6.01
N ALA A 377 -25.93 -9.96 -6.25
CA ALA A 377 -26.63 -11.19 -6.60
C ALA A 377 -26.07 -11.89 -7.86
N THR A 378 -25.49 -11.13 -8.78
CA THR A 378 -24.89 -11.66 -10.00
C THR A 378 -23.50 -11.06 -10.17
N THR A 379 -22.49 -11.93 -10.21
CA THR A 379 -21.13 -11.55 -10.54
C THR A 379 -20.98 -11.43 -12.07
N PRO A 380 -20.58 -10.27 -12.61
CA PRO A 380 -20.36 -10.10 -14.03
C PRO A 380 -19.09 -10.84 -14.50
N PRO A 381 -18.97 -11.16 -15.80
CA PRO A 381 -17.76 -11.76 -16.34
C PRO A 381 -16.55 -10.83 -16.17
N PRO A 382 -15.32 -11.38 -16.16
CA PRO A 382 -14.10 -10.57 -16.09
C PRO A 382 -14.02 -9.61 -17.27
N HIS A 383 -13.35 -8.47 -17.08
CA HIS A 383 -13.02 -7.59 -18.20
C HIS A 383 -12.09 -8.32 -19.18
N PRO A 384 -12.11 -7.95 -20.48
CA PRO A 384 -11.12 -8.46 -21.41
C PRO A 384 -9.71 -8.01 -20.98
N ALA A 385 -8.72 -8.86 -21.24
CA ALA A 385 -7.32 -8.47 -21.10
C ALA A 385 -7.02 -7.26 -21.99
N PRO A 386 -6.26 -6.26 -21.50
CA PRO A 386 -5.89 -5.11 -22.31
C PRO A 386 -5.08 -5.53 -23.54
N SER A 387 -5.18 -4.77 -24.61
CA SER A 387 -4.38 -4.99 -25.82
C SER A 387 -2.90 -4.94 -25.47
N SER A 388 -2.19 -6.02 -25.80
CA SER A 388 -0.75 -6.13 -25.59
C SER A 388 0.00 -5.90 -26.91
N SER A 389 1.20 -5.33 -26.81
CA SER A 389 2.06 -5.00 -27.94
C SER A 389 3.53 -5.16 -27.58
N GLN A 390 4.41 -5.21 -28.58
CA GLN A 390 5.85 -5.35 -28.40
C GLN A 390 6.27 -6.53 -27.51
N CYS A 391 5.49 -7.61 -27.52
CA CYS A 391 5.71 -8.80 -26.71
C CYS A 391 7.02 -9.50 -27.07
N LYS A 392 7.78 -9.86 -26.05
CA LYS A 392 9.02 -10.61 -26.16
C LYS A 392 8.89 -11.91 -25.37
N SER A 393 9.00 -13.04 -26.07
CA SER A 393 9.07 -14.34 -25.41
C SER A 393 10.42 -14.54 -24.71
N LEU A 394 10.35 -15.16 -23.55
CA LEU A 394 11.49 -15.59 -22.74
C LEU A 394 11.50 -17.14 -22.72
N PRO A 395 12.68 -17.77 -22.61
CA PRO A 395 12.75 -19.23 -22.63
C PRO A 395 12.15 -19.87 -21.37
N SER A 396 12.56 -19.39 -20.19
CA SER A 396 12.01 -19.75 -18.88
C SER A 396 12.60 -18.81 -17.82
N ILE A 397 11.95 -18.72 -16.67
CA ILE A 397 12.44 -17.94 -15.54
C ILE A 397 13.16 -18.86 -14.56
N THR A 398 14.40 -18.51 -14.23
CA THR A 398 15.25 -19.25 -13.28
C THR A 398 15.79 -18.30 -12.23
N SER A 399 16.10 -18.85 -11.06
CA SER A 399 16.75 -18.11 -9.99
C SER A 399 18.13 -17.62 -10.43
N SER A 400 18.40 -16.32 -10.40
CA SER A 400 19.71 -15.75 -10.75
C SER A 400 20.09 -14.55 -9.87
N PRO A 401 21.37 -14.21 -9.68
CA PRO A 401 21.73 -12.98 -8.98
C PRO A 401 21.27 -11.72 -9.71
N VAL A 402 20.85 -10.69 -8.97
CA VAL A 402 20.65 -9.35 -9.55
C VAL A 402 21.96 -8.91 -10.21
N LYS A 403 21.89 -8.51 -11.49
CA LYS A 403 23.05 -7.91 -12.19
C LYS A 403 23.48 -6.67 -11.39
N ALA A 404 24.71 -6.66 -10.89
CA ALA A 404 25.22 -5.62 -10.01
C ALA A 404 25.08 -4.21 -10.64
N LYS A 405 24.01 -3.50 -10.30
CA LYS A 405 23.97 -2.04 -10.40
C LYS A 405 24.62 -1.52 -9.13
N ARG A 406 25.89 -1.10 -9.21
CA ARG A 406 26.72 -0.51 -8.12
C ARG A 406 26.04 0.57 -7.25
N ALA A 407 24.85 1.03 -7.61
CA ALA A 407 24.07 2.03 -6.89
C ALA A 407 23.36 1.49 -5.64
N MET A 408 22.99 0.20 -5.57
CA MET A 408 22.30 -0.37 -4.39
C MET A 408 23.28 -0.88 -3.30
N ASP A 409 24.55 -1.11 -3.64
CA ASP A 409 25.56 -1.62 -2.70
C ASP A 409 26.07 -0.58 -1.68
N LYS A 410 25.68 0.69 -1.84
CA LYS A 410 26.08 1.76 -0.91
C LYS A 410 25.01 2.01 0.14
N LYS A 411 24.89 1.11 1.12
CA LYS A 411 24.48 1.53 2.46
C LYS A 411 24.94 0.60 3.58
N PHE A 412 25.74 1.23 4.46
CA PHE A 412 25.86 1.03 5.90
C PHE A 412 25.52 -0.37 6.44
N THR A 413 26.55 -1.14 6.72
CA THR A 413 26.52 -2.27 7.67
C THR A 413 26.56 -1.70 9.10
N PRO A 414 25.45 -1.71 9.88
CA PRO A 414 25.58 -1.50 11.31
C PRO A 414 26.38 -2.66 11.91
N LYS A 415 27.31 -2.36 12.81
CA LYS A 415 27.94 -3.38 13.66
C LYS A 415 26.84 -3.95 14.57
N PHE A 416 26.47 -5.21 14.38
CA PHE A 416 25.60 -5.94 15.30
C PHE A 416 26.31 -6.12 16.65
N PRO A 417 25.72 -5.74 17.79
CA PRO A 417 25.95 -6.46 19.04
C PRO A 417 25.33 -7.86 18.91
N GLU A 418 25.99 -8.85 19.53
CA GLU A 418 25.75 -10.30 19.41
C GLU A 418 24.27 -10.72 19.39
N GLN A 419 24.01 -11.77 18.59
CA GLN A 419 22.71 -12.42 18.43
C GLN A 419 22.10 -12.78 19.80
N THR A 420 21.01 -12.11 20.18
CA THR A 420 20.05 -12.73 21.11
C THR A 420 19.38 -13.90 20.39
N PRO A 421 19.36 -15.11 20.97
CA PRO A 421 18.64 -16.26 20.41
C PRO A 421 17.16 -15.94 20.17
N PRO A 422 16.53 -16.54 19.14
CA PRO A 422 15.11 -16.38 18.89
C PRO A 422 14.29 -16.80 20.13
N PRO A 423 13.23 -16.07 20.50
CA PRO A 423 12.29 -16.51 21.51
C PRO A 423 11.70 -17.87 21.11
N GLN A 424 11.75 -18.84 22.02
CA GLN A 424 11.08 -20.13 21.85
C GLN A 424 9.57 -19.88 21.73
N VAL A 425 8.99 -20.22 20.57
CA VAL A 425 7.56 -20.09 20.31
C VAL A 425 6.81 -21.20 21.05
N ASN A 426 6.28 -20.90 22.23
CA ASN A 426 5.31 -21.78 22.90
C ASN A 426 3.90 -21.45 22.40
N GLY A 427 3.34 -22.35 21.59
CA GLY A 427 1.91 -22.63 21.45
C GLY A 427 0.99 -21.46 21.05
N TYR A 428 0.71 -21.34 19.75
CA TYR A 428 -0.46 -20.60 19.28
C TYR A 428 -1.74 -21.30 19.74
N LYS A 429 -2.53 -20.62 20.60
CA LYS A 429 -3.93 -20.96 20.80
C LYS A 429 -4.73 -20.40 19.62
N GLN A 430 -5.41 -21.31 18.92
CA GLN A 430 -6.43 -21.00 17.94
C GLN A 430 -7.55 -20.21 18.62
N TYR A 431 -7.96 -19.10 18.01
CA TYR A 431 -9.24 -18.43 18.25
C TYR A 431 -10.00 -18.38 16.94
#